data_AF-A0A2N9PAB8-F1
#
_entry.id   AF-A0A2N9PAB8-F1
#
_cell.length_a   1.000
_cell.length_b   1.000
_cell.length_c   1.000
_cell.angle_alpha   90.00
_cell.angle_beta   90.00
_cell.angle_gamma   90.00
#
_symmetry.space_group_name_H-M   'P 1'
#
loop_
_entity.id
_entity.type
_entity.pdbx_description
1 polymer ?
#
loop_
_entity_poly.entity_id
_entity_poly.type
_entity_poly.pdbx_seq_one_letter_code
_entity_poly.pdbx_strand_id
1 'polypeptide(L)'
;MSLKKPTKRNKLLLLAVILLILVITNIYFYNKEDKIYILKEYSVKGKLIGTNEYIIRNGDTIFQGKFINYNERGIKISEGQFINNEPYGICKYYYDNGKIESVYFRENSKINLESFTYYPDGKIKQYRMYSDFGAPLHTTNFDKDGVTGSYNGRPHFEIHLHKIANHQYKQIKNSFTLGETLKYSYIIANIPKTKRSIKIENISVDNSKVKRTLKHIEPCQWDVEEVLTKKGKNTIQSIVKYEFKDKVTPVFIDTLSFDIEVH
;
A
#
# COMPACT_ATOMS: atom_id res chain seq x y z
N MET A 1 -48.42 11.89 6.17
CA MET A 1 -48.03 12.85 7.23
C MET A 1 -47.01 13.82 6.64
N SER A 2 -47.40 15.05 6.34
CA SER A 2 -46.58 16.04 5.62
C SER A 2 -45.57 16.69 6.56
N LEU A 3 -44.26 16.51 6.31
CA LEU A 3 -43.20 17.17 7.06
C LEU A 3 -43.18 18.67 6.74
N LYS A 4 -43.50 19.50 7.72
CA LYS A 4 -43.43 20.97 7.62
C LYS A 4 -42.01 21.39 7.22
N LYS A 5 -41.89 22.20 6.17
CA LYS A 5 -40.60 22.74 5.71
C LYS A 5 -39.93 23.56 6.82
N PRO A 6 -38.61 23.40 7.04
CA PRO A 6 -37.91 24.06 8.15
C PRO A 6 -37.88 25.58 7.98
N THR A 7 -38.20 26.29 9.07
CA THR A 7 -38.17 27.76 9.12
C THR A 7 -36.73 28.30 9.07
N LYS A 8 -36.55 29.58 8.72
CA LYS A 8 -35.23 30.24 8.68
C LYS A 8 -34.48 30.13 10.02
N ARG A 9 -35.22 30.21 11.14
CA ARG A 9 -34.69 30.01 12.50
C ARG A 9 -34.20 28.57 12.73
N ASN A 10 -34.94 27.57 12.24
CA ASN A 10 -34.54 26.16 12.35
C ASN A 10 -33.27 25.86 11.54
N LYS A 11 -33.09 26.49 10.37
CA LYS A 11 -31.86 26.38 9.58
C LYS A 11 -30.67 27.02 10.29
N LEU A 12 -30.86 28.19 10.92
CA LEU A 12 -29.81 28.89 11.67
C LEU A 12 -29.37 28.08 12.92
N LEU A 13 -30.33 27.50 13.64
CA LEU A 13 -30.07 26.59 14.76
C LEU A 13 -29.32 25.34 14.32
N LEU A 14 -29.71 24.74 13.20
CA LEU A 14 -29.02 23.57 12.65
C LEU A 14 -27.56 23.89 12.28
N LEU A 15 -27.32 25.04 11.65
CA LEU A 15 -25.97 25.52 11.34
C LEU A 15 -25.12 25.73 12.59
N ALA A 16 -25.70 26.34 13.65
CA ALA A 16 -25.00 26.54 14.92
C ALA A 16 -24.63 25.22 15.61
N VAL A 17 -25.52 24.22 15.56
CA VAL A 17 -25.25 22.88 16.10
C VAL A 17 -24.16 22.17 15.31
N ILE A 18 -24.17 22.26 13.98
CA ILE A 18 -23.11 21.67 13.13
C ILE A 18 -21.76 22.31 13.44
N LEU A 19 -21.70 23.63 13.56
CA LEU A 19 -20.48 24.36 13.95
C LEU A 19 -19.97 23.94 15.33
N LEU A 20 -20.87 23.80 16.31
CA LEU A 20 -20.51 23.35 17.65
C LEU A 20 -19.94 21.92 17.64
N ILE A 21 -20.55 21.00 16.88
CA ILE A 21 -20.05 19.63 16.71
C ILE A 21 -18.67 19.63 16.03
N LEU A 22 -18.46 20.47 15.01
CA LEU A 22 -17.16 20.61 14.36
C LEU A 22 -16.08 21.12 15.31
N VAL A 23 -16.42 22.08 16.19
CA VAL A 23 -15.49 22.59 17.22
C VAL A 23 -15.18 21.51 18.25
N ILE A 24 -16.19 20.80 18.76
CA ILE A 24 -16.00 19.72 19.75
C ILE A 24 -15.17 18.58 19.16
N THR A 25 -15.44 18.18 17.91
CA THR A 25 -14.65 17.13 17.24
C THR A 25 -13.21 17.60 17.02
N ASN A 26 -13.00 18.84 16.59
CA ASN A 26 -11.65 19.37 16.42
C ASN A 26 -10.87 19.43 17.75
N ILE A 27 -11.50 19.87 18.84
CA ILE A 27 -10.92 19.85 20.20
C ILE A 27 -10.62 18.41 20.65
N TYR A 28 -11.53 17.46 20.38
CA TYR A 28 -11.32 16.05 20.69
C TYR A 28 -10.13 15.46 19.93
N PHE A 29 -9.95 15.77 18.65
CA PHE A 29 -8.80 15.31 17.86
C PHE A 29 -7.50 16.01 18.27
N TYR A 30 -7.54 17.31 18.55
CA TYR A 30 -6.37 18.08 19.00
C TYR A 30 -5.83 17.57 20.35
N ASN A 31 -6.72 17.21 21.28
CA ASN A 31 -6.33 16.67 22.59
C ASN A 31 -5.91 15.19 22.55
N LYS A 32 -5.95 14.52 21.39
CA LYS A 32 -5.64 13.10 21.24
C LYS A 32 -4.21 12.83 20.74
N GLU A 33 -3.42 13.87 20.44
CA GLU A 33 -2.03 13.66 20.04
C GLU A 33 -1.18 13.31 21.27
N ASP A 34 -0.81 12.02 21.35
CA ASP A 34 0.09 11.53 22.38
C ASP A 34 1.44 12.27 22.30
N LYS A 35 1.93 12.73 23.45
CA LYS A 35 3.27 13.34 23.53
C LYS A 35 4.34 12.30 23.17
N ILE A 36 5.15 12.63 22.16
CA ILE A 36 6.25 11.78 21.68
C ILE A 36 7.51 12.03 22.52
N TYR A 37 8.14 10.95 22.95
CA TYR A 37 9.42 10.91 23.66
C TYR A 37 10.46 10.20 22.79
N ILE A 38 11.75 10.44 23.07
CA ILE A 38 12.86 9.80 22.35
C ILE A 38 13.68 8.98 23.35
N LEU A 39 13.66 7.66 23.19
CA LEU A 39 14.57 6.76 23.88
C LEU A 39 15.90 6.74 23.13
N LYS A 40 17.00 6.98 23.83
CA LYS A 40 18.36 6.85 23.28
C LYS A 40 19.02 5.61 23.87
N GLU A 41 19.53 4.75 23.01
CA GLU A 41 20.20 3.50 23.40
C GLU A 41 21.71 3.65 23.20
N TYR A 42 22.47 3.23 24.20
CA TYR A 42 23.92 3.31 24.20
C TYR A 42 24.53 1.92 24.40
N SER A 43 25.60 1.64 23.66
CA SER A 43 26.45 0.47 23.90
C SER A 43 27.10 0.52 25.28
N VAL A 44 27.67 -0.62 25.72
CA VAL A 44 28.45 -0.71 26.97
C VAL A 44 29.63 0.26 27.04
N LYS A 45 30.12 0.73 25.89
CA LYS A 45 31.20 1.73 25.78
C LYS A 45 30.69 3.18 25.75
N GLY A 46 29.39 3.40 25.99
CA GLY A 46 28.77 4.73 26.00
C GLY A 46 28.47 5.33 24.63
N LYS A 47 28.68 4.57 23.53
CA LYS A 47 28.38 5.04 22.18
C LYS A 47 26.90 4.88 21.85
N LEU A 48 26.27 5.91 21.27
CA LEU A 48 24.89 5.86 20.78
C LEU A 48 24.73 4.79 19.69
N ILE A 49 23.83 3.84 19.90
CA ILE A 49 23.53 2.72 18.99
C ILE A 49 22.09 2.75 18.46
N GLY A 50 21.20 3.52 19.10
CA GLY A 50 19.80 3.57 18.68
C GLY A 50 19.05 4.79 19.18
N THR A 51 18.02 5.18 18.44
CA THR A 51 17.00 6.13 18.88
C THR A 51 15.63 5.58 18.51
N ASN A 52 14.67 5.59 19.45
CA ASN A 52 13.30 5.15 19.24
C ASN A 52 12.31 6.22 19.73
N GLU A 53 11.41 6.66 18.86
CA GLU A 53 10.26 7.47 19.26
C GLU A 53 9.20 6.58 19.94
N TYR A 54 8.69 7.04 21.07
CA TYR A 54 7.68 6.31 21.84
C TYR A 54 6.69 7.27 22.50
N ILE A 55 5.55 6.71 22.87
CA ILE A 55 4.50 7.37 23.65
C ILE A 55 4.24 6.55 24.92
N ILE A 56 3.57 7.15 25.91
CA ILE A 56 3.11 6.44 27.09
C ILE A 56 1.59 6.33 27.04
N ARG A 57 1.06 5.11 27.03
CA ARG A 57 -0.38 4.86 27.18
C ARG A 57 -0.61 3.91 28.34
N ASN A 58 -1.48 4.28 29.27
CA ASN A 58 -1.81 3.49 30.47
C ASN A 58 -0.60 3.08 31.33
N GLY A 59 0.47 3.88 31.33
CA GLY A 59 1.71 3.56 32.05
C GLY A 59 2.72 2.72 31.26
N ASP A 60 2.32 2.20 30.09
CA ASP A 60 3.19 1.40 29.23
C ASP A 60 3.90 2.26 28.19
N THR A 61 5.15 1.90 27.88
CA THR A 61 5.92 2.46 26.78
C THR A 61 5.51 1.78 25.47
N ILE A 62 5.07 2.58 24.49
CA ILE A 62 4.66 2.08 23.17
C ILE A 62 5.49 2.80 22.13
N PHE A 63 6.30 2.08 21.37
CA PHE A 63 7.02 2.63 20.23
C PHE A 63 6.03 3.11 19.17
N GLN A 64 6.17 4.39 18.84
CA GLN A 64 5.28 5.14 17.97
C GLN A 64 6.09 6.28 17.36
N GLY A 65 6.32 6.20 16.05
CA GLY A 65 7.17 7.14 15.34
C GLY A 65 8.49 6.53 14.90
N LYS A 66 9.50 7.36 14.64
CA LYS A 66 10.73 6.99 13.97
C LYS A 66 11.67 6.18 14.86
N PHE A 67 12.42 5.28 14.22
CA PHE A 67 13.63 4.69 14.80
C PHE A 67 14.83 4.86 13.88
N ILE A 68 16.02 4.89 14.49
CA ILE A 68 17.31 4.87 13.79
C ILE A 68 18.28 4.03 14.61
N ASN A 69 19.01 3.11 13.97
CA ASN A 69 20.09 2.35 14.59
C ASN A 69 21.43 2.65 13.93
N TYR A 70 22.50 2.59 14.74
CA TYR A 70 23.88 2.87 14.34
C TYR A 70 24.77 1.69 14.70
N ASN A 71 25.79 1.43 13.88
CA ASN A 71 26.83 0.46 14.24
C ASN A 71 27.85 1.06 15.24
N GLU A 72 28.81 0.26 15.67
CA GLU A 72 29.89 0.69 16.59
C GLU A 72 30.76 1.83 16.04
N ARG A 73 30.69 2.13 14.74
CA ARG A 73 31.37 3.28 14.11
C ARG A 73 30.49 4.54 14.09
N GLY A 74 29.23 4.43 14.44
CA GLY A 74 28.26 5.55 14.46
C GLY A 74 27.64 5.76 13.08
N ILE A 75 27.81 4.79 12.18
CA ILE A 75 27.23 4.79 10.84
C ILE A 75 25.82 4.21 10.97
N LYS A 76 24.84 4.87 10.34
CA LYS A 76 23.46 4.42 10.32
C LYS A 76 23.37 3.05 9.62
N ILE A 77 22.74 2.08 10.27
CA ILE A 77 22.55 0.71 9.76
C ILE A 77 21.08 0.30 9.60
N SER A 78 20.15 1.00 10.25
CA SER A 78 18.74 0.91 9.90
C SER A 78 17.95 2.16 10.30
N GLU A 79 16.84 2.42 9.60
CA GLU A 79 15.86 3.44 9.94
C GLU A 79 14.46 3.00 9.53
N GLY A 80 13.45 3.50 10.21
CA GLY A 80 12.05 3.22 9.89
C GLY A 80 11.11 3.90 10.87
N GLN A 81 9.90 3.35 10.98
CA GLN A 81 8.89 3.84 11.90
C GLN A 81 8.17 2.68 12.58
N PHE A 82 7.65 2.94 13.78
CA PHE A 82 6.74 2.08 14.51
C PHE A 82 5.36 2.70 14.57
N ILE A 83 4.32 1.87 14.49
CA ILE A 83 2.96 2.20 14.92
C ILE A 83 2.55 1.11 15.91
N ASN A 84 2.23 1.49 17.15
CA ASN A 84 1.84 0.56 18.21
C ASN A 84 2.81 -0.63 18.38
N ASN A 85 4.11 -0.36 18.56
CA ASN A 85 5.19 -1.35 18.68
C ASN A 85 5.52 -2.17 17.42
N GLU A 86 4.79 -2.00 16.32
CA GLU A 86 5.02 -2.76 15.08
C GLU A 86 5.69 -1.88 14.01
N PRO A 87 6.73 -2.37 13.30
CA PRO A 87 7.32 -1.64 12.19
C PRO A 87 6.28 -1.30 11.13
N TYR A 88 6.28 -0.06 10.64
CA TYR A 88 5.29 0.44 9.71
C TYR A 88 5.93 1.37 8.65
N GLY A 89 5.38 1.33 7.45
CA GLY A 89 5.83 2.10 6.31
C GLY A 89 7.17 1.60 5.75
N ILE A 90 8.04 2.55 5.41
CA ILE A 90 9.32 2.27 4.77
C ILE A 90 10.38 2.03 5.84
N CYS A 91 10.93 0.83 5.88
CA CYS A 91 12.11 0.48 6.67
C CYS A 91 13.32 0.28 5.76
N LYS A 92 14.41 0.97 6.05
CA LYS A 92 15.67 0.89 5.30
C LYS A 92 16.75 0.26 6.16
N TYR A 93 17.57 -0.56 5.53
CA TYR A 93 18.73 -1.20 6.13
C TYR A 93 19.94 -0.90 5.29
N TYR A 94 21.07 -0.70 5.94
CA TYR A 94 22.31 -0.25 5.31
C TYR A 94 23.44 -1.20 5.65
N TYR A 95 24.35 -1.35 4.69
CA TYR A 95 25.65 -1.96 4.92
C TYR A 95 26.45 -1.15 5.95
N ASP A 96 27.50 -1.76 6.52
CA ASP A 96 28.39 -1.11 7.49
C ASP A 96 29.11 0.14 6.97
N ASN A 97 29.15 0.32 5.64
CA ASN A 97 29.68 1.52 4.99
C ASN A 97 28.63 2.62 4.78
N GLY A 98 27.39 2.44 5.25
CA GLY A 98 26.29 3.40 5.15
C GLY A 98 25.54 3.38 3.82
N LYS A 99 25.91 2.52 2.87
CA LYS A 99 25.16 2.36 1.61
C LYS A 99 23.91 1.51 1.83
N ILE A 100 22.84 1.82 1.09
CA ILE A 100 21.59 1.07 1.19
C ILE A 100 21.81 -0.40 0.82
N GLU A 101 21.35 -1.29 1.70
CA GLU A 101 21.36 -2.74 1.48
C GLU A 101 19.97 -3.20 1.07
N SER A 102 18.94 -2.74 1.79
CA SER A 102 17.56 -3.14 1.51
C SER A 102 16.54 -2.11 1.97
N VAL A 103 15.39 -2.13 1.30
CA VAL A 103 14.21 -1.32 1.62
C VAL A 103 13.03 -2.27 1.69
N TYR A 104 12.28 -2.23 2.79
CA TYR A 104 11.07 -3.02 2.98
C TYR A 104 9.90 -2.08 3.23
N PHE A 105 8.79 -2.34 2.56
CA PHE A 105 7.50 -1.78 2.90
C PHE A 105 6.82 -2.75 3.87
N ARG A 106 6.27 -2.22 4.95
CA ARG A 106 5.72 -2.98 6.06
C ARG A 106 4.44 -2.32 6.55
N GLU A 107 3.42 -3.09 6.82
CA GLU A 107 2.27 -2.63 7.63
C GLU A 107 2.35 -3.15 9.07
N ASN A 108 3.25 -4.09 9.35
CA ASN A 108 3.58 -4.62 10.67
C ASN A 108 4.93 -5.37 10.61
N SER A 109 5.21 -6.22 11.60
CA SER A 109 6.37 -7.13 11.60
C SER A 109 6.50 -8.01 10.35
N LYS A 110 5.42 -8.26 9.61
CA LYS A 110 5.47 -8.96 8.32
C LYS A 110 5.96 -8.05 7.20
N ILE A 111 6.68 -8.63 6.24
CA ILE A 111 6.96 -7.97 4.97
C ILE A 111 5.76 -8.22 4.07
N ASN A 112 4.89 -7.23 3.98
CA ASN A 112 3.72 -7.18 3.12
C ASN A 112 3.92 -5.99 2.18
N LEU A 113 3.46 -6.08 0.93
CA LEU A 113 3.63 -5.08 -0.15
C LEU A 113 4.89 -5.32 -1.01
N GLU A 114 6.01 -4.63 -0.77
CA GLU A 114 7.20 -4.80 -1.62
C GLU A 114 8.54 -4.62 -0.90
N SER A 115 9.61 -5.13 -1.52
CA SER A 115 10.98 -4.95 -1.04
C SER A 115 11.98 -4.82 -2.17
N PHE A 116 13.09 -4.16 -1.84
CA PHE A 116 14.22 -3.93 -2.71
C PHE A 116 15.49 -4.36 -1.98
N THR A 117 16.41 -5.03 -2.65
CA THR A 117 17.77 -5.26 -2.16
C THR A 117 18.78 -4.76 -3.18
N TYR A 118 19.93 -4.32 -2.70
CA TYR A 118 20.96 -3.66 -3.49
C TYR A 118 22.29 -4.39 -3.33
N TYR A 119 23.19 -4.23 -4.31
CA TYR A 119 24.59 -4.61 -4.17
C TYR A 119 25.35 -3.55 -3.36
N PRO A 120 26.54 -3.87 -2.81
CA PRO A 120 27.38 -2.89 -2.10
C PRO A 120 27.85 -1.69 -2.94
N ASP A 121 27.70 -1.73 -4.26
CA ASP A 121 27.96 -0.59 -5.15
C ASP A 121 26.74 0.34 -5.30
N GLY A 122 25.57 -0.06 -4.76
CA GLY A 122 24.31 0.69 -4.79
C GLY A 122 23.38 0.30 -5.95
N LYS A 123 23.77 -0.62 -6.83
CA LYS A 123 22.90 -1.08 -7.91
C LYS A 123 21.81 -2.01 -7.37
N ILE A 124 20.60 -1.93 -7.94
CA ILE A 124 19.51 -2.83 -7.58
C ILE A 124 19.92 -4.28 -7.87
N LYS A 125 19.68 -5.16 -6.89
CA LYS A 125 19.94 -6.60 -6.97
C LYS A 125 18.65 -7.39 -7.11
N GLN A 126 17.61 -7.02 -6.36
CA GLN A 126 16.35 -7.74 -6.38
C GLN A 126 15.19 -6.82 -6.03
N TYR A 127 14.07 -7.05 -6.71
CA TYR A 127 12.75 -6.55 -6.37
C TYR A 127 11.85 -7.73 -5.99
N ARG A 128 11.01 -7.57 -4.96
CA ARG A 128 9.94 -8.51 -4.63
C ARG A 128 8.65 -7.79 -4.34
N MET A 129 7.55 -8.33 -4.85
CA MET A 129 6.18 -7.99 -4.50
C MET A 129 5.58 -9.13 -3.67
N TYR A 130 4.83 -8.80 -2.64
CA TYR A 130 4.23 -9.72 -1.68
C TYR A 130 2.71 -9.59 -1.68
N SER A 131 2.03 -10.66 -1.28
CA SER A 131 0.62 -10.61 -0.91
C SER A 131 0.44 -9.93 0.45
N ASP A 132 -0.82 -9.65 0.81
CA ASP A 132 -1.19 -9.11 2.12
C ASP A 132 -0.83 -10.06 3.29
N PHE A 133 -0.52 -11.31 2.95
CA PHE A 133 -0.11 -12.35 3.90
C PHE A 133 1.41 -12.49 4.03
N GLY A 134 2.17 -11.73 3.23
CA GLY A 134 3.63 -11.76 3.19
C GLY A 134 4.24 -12.87 2.34
N ALA A 135 3.43 -13.56 1.54
CA ALA A 135 3.95 -14.53 0.56
C ALA A 135 4.42 -13.79 -0.70
N PRO A 136 5.60 -14.08 -1.26
CA PRO A 136 6.08 -13.43 -2.48
C PRO A 136 5.20 -13.80 -3.68
N LEU A 137 4.63 -12.79 -4.35
CA LEU A 137 3.84 -12.93 -5.57
C LEU A 137 4.68 -12.75 -6.83
N HIS A 138 5.69 -11.88 -6.78
CA HIS A 138 6.62 -11.64 -7.88
C HIS A 138 8.03 -11.38 -7.36
N THR A 139 9.04 -11.86 -8.06
CA THR A 139 10.45 -11.55 -7.82
C THR A 139 11.11 -11.20 -9.13
N THR A 140 11.89 -10.13 -9.16
CA THR A 140 12.78 -9.77 -10.27
C THR A 140 14.20 -9.67 -9.74
N ASN A 141 15.13 -10.42 -10.31
CA ASN A 141 16.55 -10.34 -10.01
C ASN A 141 17.29 -9.57 -11.10
N PHE A 142 18.26 -8.77 -10.66
CA PHE A 142 19.10 -7.95 -11.51
C PHE A 142 20.56 -8.35 -11.32
N ASP A 143 21.30 -8.39 -12.42
CA ASP A 143 22.74 -8.62 -12.35
C ASP A 143 23.50 -7.36 -11.88
N LYS A 144 24.84 -7.43 -11.87
CA LYS A 144 25.69 -6.31 -11.43
C LYS A 144 25.69 -5.13 -12.39
N ASP A 145 25.20 -5.26 -13.61
CA ASP A 145 24.99 -4.14 -14.53
C ASP A 145 23.55 -3.61 -14.43
N GLY A 146 22.73 -4.34 -13.67
CA GLY A 146 21.34 -4.09 -13.39
C GLY A 146 20.47 -4.33 -14.62
N VAL A 147 20.88 -5.26 -15.48
CA VAL A 147 20.06 -5.94 -16.48
C VAL A 147 19.17 -6.94 -15.76
N THR A 148 17.92 -7.11 -16.20
CA THR A 148 17.03 -8.12 -15.61
C THR A 148 17.53 -9.53 -15.96
N GLY A 149 18.02 -10.25 -14.95
CA GLY A 149 18.57 -11.60 -15.12
C GLY A 149 17.51 -12.69 -15.04
N SER A 150 16.56 -12.59 -14.12
CA SER A 150 15.44 -13.52 -14.01
C SER A 150 14.25 -12.89 -13.30
N TYR A 151 13.04 -13.37 -13.60
CA TYR A 151 11.87 -13.06 -12.80
C TYR A 151 10.99 -14.30 -12.62
N ASN A 152 10.23 -14.34 -11.52
CA ASN A 152 9.32 -15.43 -11.19
C ASN A 152 8.04 -14.86 -10.58
N GLY A 153 6.91 -15.56 -10.77
CA GLY A 153 5.60 -15.17 -10.25
C GLY A 153 4.88 -14.10 -11.08
N ARG A 154 3.71 -13.66 -10.60
CA ARG A 154 2.81 -12.77 -11.35
C ARG A 154 3.03 -11.30 -10.96
N PRO A 155 3.30 -10.40 -11.93
CA PRO A 155 3.56 -8.98 -11.66
C PRO A 155 2.30 -8.20 -11.30
N HIS A 156 1.12 -8.81 -11.40
CA HIS A 156 -0.08 -8.25 -10.82
C HIS A 156 -1.00 -9.36 -10.33
N PHE A 157 -1.82 -9.01 -9.33
CA PHE A 157 -2.76 -9.94 -8.72
C PHE A 157 -3.99 -9.17 -8.24
N GLU A 158 -5.17 -9.77 -8.38
CA GLU A 158 -6.42 -9.20 -7.89
C GLU A 158 -6.67 -9.64 -6.45
N ILE A 159 -6.88 -8.68 -5.54
CA ILE A 159 -6.94 -8.95 -4.09
C ILE A 159 -8.30 -8.68 -3.45
N HIS A 160 -9.16 -7.88 -4.07
CA HIS A 160 -10.30 -7.25 -3.38
C HIS A 160 -11.71 -7.65 -3.87
N LEU A 161 -11.90 -8.88 -4.38
CA LEU A 161 -13.23 -9.51 -4.34
C LEU A 161 -13.54 -10.23 -3.00
N HIS A 162 -12.81 -9.85 -1.94
CA HIS A 162 -12.95 -10.12 -0.49
C HIS A 162 -12.09 -11.28 0.08
N LYS A 163 -11.60 -11.07 1.31
CA LYS A 163 -10.65 -11.88 2.08
C LYS A 163 -11.41 -12.89 2.96
N ILE A 164 -11.03 -14.18 2.94
CA ILE A 164 -11.52 -15.15 3.95
C ILE A 164 -10.38 -15.45 4.94
N ALA A 165 -10.74 -15.77 6.18
CA ALA A 165 -9.84 -16.44 7.11
C ALA A 165 -9.15 -17.65 6.43
N ASN A 166 -7.89 -17.92 6.78
CA ASN A 166 -7.00 -18.96 6.21
C ASN A 166 -6.14 -18.57 4.98
N HIS A 167 -5.80 -17.29 4.80
CA HIS A 167 -4.80 -16.86 3.81
C HIS A 167 -5.18 -17.15 2.34
N GLN A 168 -6.47 -17.14 2.01
CA GLN A 168 -6.96 -17.34 0.64
C GLN A 168 -7.85 -16.17 0.19
N TYR A 169 -7.67 -15.76 -1.08
CA TYR A 169 -8.54 -14.83 -1.78
C TYR A 169 -9.72 -15.62 -2.39
N LYS A 170 -10.98 -15.23 -2.10
CA LYS A 170 -12.15 -15.90 -2.69
C LYS A 170 -13.26 -14.89 -2.97
N GLN A 171 -13.90 -15.02 -4.12
CA GLN A 171 -15.04 -14.20 -4.53
C GLN A 171 -16.23 -14.40 -3.56
N ILE A 172 -16.64 -13.35 -2.83
CA ILE A 172 -17.78 -13.41 -1.88
C ILE A 172 -19.08 -12.88 -2.50
N LYS A 173 -19.00 -11.95 -3.47
CA LYS A 173 -20.16 -11.42 -4.20
C LYS A 173 -19.90 -11.43 -5.70
N ASN A 174 -20.67 -12.24 -6.42
CA ASN A 174 -20.57 -12.38 -7.89
C ASN A 174 -21.79 -11.83 -8.62
N SER A 175 -22.75 -11.30 -7.87
CA SER A 175 -24.07 -10.91 -8.36
C SER A 175 -24.32 -9.46 -7.96
N PHE A 176 -24.53 -8.60 -8.95
CA PHE A 176 -24.69 -7.16 -8.81
C PHE A 176 -26.00 -6.72 -9.47
N THR A 177 -26.46 -5.50 -9.18
CA THR A 177 -27.60 -4.91 -9.89
C THR A 177 -27.14 -3.90 -10.94
N LEU A 178 -27.95 -3.71 -11.98
CA LEU A 178 -27.69 -2.68 -12.99
C LEU A 178 -27.55 -1.28 -12.33
N GLY A 179 -26.45 -0.58 -12.62
CA GLY A 179 -26.12 0.72 -12.04
C GLY A 179 -25.35 0.66 -10.72
N GLU A 180 -25.15 -0.54 -10.14
CA GLU A 180 -24.29 -0.72 -8.97
C GLU A 180 -22.81 -0.42 -9.32
N THR A 181 -22.04 0.02 -8.32
CA THR A 181 -20.60 0.23 -8.46
C THR A 181 -19.84 -1.01 -7.99
N LEU A 182 -19.15 -1.67 -8.92
CA LEU A 182 -18.18 -2.72 -8.63
C LEU A 182 -16.92 -2.09 -8.01
N LYS A 183 -16.45 -2.65 -6.89
CA LYS A 183 -15.20 -2.24 -6.23
C LYS A 183 -14.25 -3.44 -6.16
N TYR A 184 -13.01 -3.23 -6.58
CA TYR A 184 -11.96 -4.24 -6.63
C TYR A 184 -10.59 -3.56 -6.63
N SER A 185 -9.54 -4.31 -6.36
CA SER A 185 -8.18 -3.78 -6.32
C SER A 185 -7.17 -4.78 -6.83
N TYR A 186 -6.08 -4.23 -7.36
CA TYR A 186 -4.91 -4.98 -7.78
C TYR A 186 -3.70 -4.61 -6.94
N ILE A 187 -2.83 -5.58 -6.68
CA ILE A 187 -1.43 -5.31 -6.37
C ILE A 187 -0.66 -5.44 -7.68
N ILE A 188 0.15 -4.44 -8.02
CA ILE A 188 0.90 -4.35 -9.28
C ILE A 188 2.36 -4.01 -8.99
N ALA A 189 3.27 -4.87 -9.44
CA ALA A 189 4.69 -4.80 -9.20
C ALA A 189 5.31 -3.48 -9.69
N ASN A 190 6.05 -2.79 -8.84
CA ASN A 190 6.86 -1.62 -9.19
C ASN A 190 8.26 -2.05 -9.69
N ILE A 191 8.31 -2.91 -10.72
CA ILE A 191 9.58 -3.48 -11.22
C ILE A 191 10.56 -2.34 -11.59
N PRO A 192 11.72 -2.22 -10.92
CA PRO A 192 12.69 -1.17 -11.20
C PRO A 192 13.18 -1.18 -12.65
N LYS A 193 13.61 0.00 -13.13
CA LYS A 193 14.17 0.17 -14.49
C LYS A 193 13.25 -0.28 -15.63
N THR A 194 11.94 -0.23 -15.40
CA THR A 194 10.94 -0.47 -16.45
C THR A 194 10.13 0.79 -16.72
N LYS A 195 9.50 0.85 -17.89
CA LYS A 195 8.33 1.68 -18.15
C LYS A 195 7.10 0.78 -18.04
N ARG A 196 6.24 1.05 -17.05
CA ARG A 196 5.01 0.29 -16.78
C ARG A 196 3.81 0.97 -17.43
N SER A 197 2.93 0.19 -18.04
CA SER A 197 1.58 0.61 -18.42
C SER A 197 0.54 -0.36 -17.89
N ILE A 198 -0.57 0.17 -17.39
CA ILE A 198 -1.70 -0.58 -16.85
C ILE A 198 -2.93 -0.25 -17.71
N LYS A 199 -3.65 -1.27 -18.16
CA LYS A 199 -4.94 -1.13 -18.85
C LYS A 199 -5.96 -1.98 -18.11
N ILE A 200 -7.08 -1.38 -17.75
CA ILE A 200 -8.23 -2.08 -17.15
C ILE A 200 -9.43 -1.83 -18.05
N GLU A 201 -10.11 -2.90 -18.43
CA GLU A 201 -11.23 -2.83 -19.35
C GLU A 201 -12.34 -3.82 -19.01
N ASN A 202 -13.57 -3.44 -19.34
CA ASN A 202 -14.70 -4.36 -19.34
C ASN A 202 -14.93 -4.77 -20.79
N ILE A 203 -14.53 -5.99 -21.14
CA ILE A 203 -14.57 -6.49 -22.52
C ILE A 203 -15.98 -6.93 -22.95
N SER A 204 -16.94 -6.87 -22.03
CA SER A 204 -18.35 -7.20 -22.29
C SER A 204 -19.18 -6.00 -22.77
N VAL A 205 -18.60 -4.80 -22.76
CA VAL A 205 -19.23 -3.54 -23.18
C VAL A 205 -18.25 -2.70 -24.01
N ASP A 206 -18.74 -1.61 -24.60
CA ASP A 206 -17.88 -0.57 -25.14
C ASP A 206 -17.11 0.12 -24.00
N ASN A 207 -15.86 -0.30 -23.78
CA ASN A 207 -15.04 0.18 -22.67
C ASN A 207 -14.82 1.71 -22.69
N SER A 208 -14.95 2.37 -23.84
CA SER A 208 -14.84 3.83 -23.94
C SER A 208 -15.97 4.57 -23.20
N LYS A 209 -17.10 3.90 -22.97
CA LYS A 209 -18.27 4.42 -22.26
C LYS A 209 -18.31 4.04 -20.79
N VAL A 210 -17.36 3.22 -20.33
CA VAL A 210 -17.33 2.76 -18.94
C VAL A 210 -16.92 3.90 -18.02
N LYS A 211 -17.72 4.13 -16.98
CA LYS A 211 -17.38 5.08 -15.92
C LYS A 211 -16.55 4.35 -14.87
N ARG A 212 -15.22 4.56 -14.91
CA ARG A 212 -14.26 3.93 -14.02
C ARG A 212 -13.34 4.97 -13.37
N THR A 213 -13.05 4.80 -12.10
CA THR A 213 -12.02 5.55 -11.38
C THR A 213 -10.92 4.60 -10.88
N LEU A 214 -9.68 5.07 -10.88
CA LEU A 214 -8.52 4.35 -10.36
C LEU A 214 -7.86 5.22 -9.30
N LYS A 215 -7.55 4.62 -8.14
CA LYS A 215 -6.80 5.29 -7.07
C LYS A 215 -5.58 4.44 -6.72
N HIS A 216 -4.39 5.01 -6.89
CA HIS A 216 -3.15 4.39 -6.46
C HIS A 216 -2.97 4.55 -4.95
N ILE A 217 -2.67 3.45 -4.28
CA ILE A 217 -2.35 3.35 -2.87
C ILE A 217 -0.92 2.83 -2.77
N GLU A 218 -0.06 3.63 -2.16
CA GLU A 218 1.34 3.28 -2.01
C GLU A 218 1.53 1.97 -1.23
N PRO A 219 2.52 1.14 -1.58
CA PRO A 219 3.43 1.33 -2.72
C PRO A 219 2.87 0.81 -4.04
N CYS A 220 2.09 -0.27 -4.01
CA CYS A 220 1.82 -1.08 -5.20
C CYS A 220 0.34 -1.44 -5.40
N GLN A 221 -0.59 -0.85 -4.65
CA GLN A 221 -2.01 -1.17 -4.76
C GLN A 221 -2.77 -0.17 -5.66
N TRP A 222 -3.74 -0.66 -6.42
CA TRP A 222 -4.63 0.13 -7.26
C TRP A 222 -6.07 -0.24 -6.96
N ASP A 223 -6.81 0.67 -6.34
CA ASP A 223 -8.25 0.53 -6.12
C ASP A 223 -9.01 1.00 -7.36
N VAL A 224 -10.05 0.26 -7.72
CA VAL A 224 -10.86 0.49 -8.90
C VAL A 224 -12.33 0.51 -8.52
N GLU A 225 -13.03 1.54 -8.98
CA GLU A 225 -14.48 1.60 -8.90
C GLU A 225 -15.06 1.70 -10.32
N GLU A 226 -16.04 0.86 -10.65
CA GLU A 226 -16.64 0.79 -11.97
C GLU A 226 -18.17 0.72 -11.88
N VAL A 227 -18.88 1.62 -12.58
CA VAL A 227 -20.34 1.59 -12.64
C VAL A 227 -20.79 0.57 -13.70
N LEU A 228 -21.60 -0.40 -13.27
CA LEU A 228 -22.06 -1.50 -14.12
C LEU A 228 -23.25 -1.08 -14.99
N THR A 229 -23.10 -1.19 -16.32
CA THR A 229 -24.07 -0.67 -17.30
C THR A 229 -24.73 -1.74 -18.17
N LYS A 230 -24.31 -3.00 -18.04
CA LYS A 230 -24.83 -4.12 -18.83
C LYS A 230 -25.32 -5.23 -17.91
N LYS A 231 -26.55 -5.71 -18.15
CA LYS A 231 -27.10 -6.92 -17.55
C LYS A 231 -26.45 -8.19 -18.11
N GLY A 232 -26.47 -9.25 -17.31
CA GLY A 232 -25.86 -10.53 -17.61
C GLY A 232 -24.39 -10.58 -17.20
N LYS A 233 -23.68 -11.56 -17.77
CA LYS A 233 -22.25 -11.76 -17.58
C LYS A 233 -21.43 -10.57 -18.11
N ASN A 234 -20.57 -10.02 -17.24
CA ASN A 234 -19.55 -9.04 -17.58
C ASN A 234 -18.17 -9.60 -17.22
N THR A 235 -17.21 -9.47 -18.15
CA THR A 235 -15.82 -9.86 -17.96
C THR A 235 -14.95 -8.62 -17.82
N ILE A 236 -14.30 -8.48 -16.67
CA ILE A 236 -13.32 -7.43 -16.40
C ILE A 236 -11.93 -7.99 -16.67
N GLN A 237 -11.10 -7.24 -17.37
CA GLN A 237 -9.74 -7.61 -17.74
C GLN A 237 -8.76 -6.53 -17.29
N SER A 238 -7.64 -6.95 -16.70
CA SER A 238 -6.47 -6.10 -16.47
C SER A 238 -5.29 -6.61 -17.27
N ILE A 239 -4.55 -5.68 -17.86
CA ILE A 239 -3.33 -5.93 -18.61
C ILE A 239 -2.25 -5.03 -18.03
N VAL A 240 -1.12 -5.63 -17.65
CA VAL A 240 0.08 -4.89 -17.27
C VAL A 240 1.18 -5.19 -18.27
N LYS A 241 1.88 -4.15 -18.69
CA LYS A 241 3.02 -4.25 -19.61
C LYS A 241 4.24 -3.56 -19.00
N TYR A 242 5.39 -4.21 -19.10
CA TYR A 242 6.68 -3.72 -18.68
C TYR A 242 7.65 -3.68 -19.86
N GLU A 243 8.12 -2.48 -20.19
CA GLU A 243 9.20 -2.27 -21.16
C GLU A 243 10.50 -2.02 -20.37
N PHE A 244 11.46 -2.95 -20.46
CA PHE A 244 12.72 -2.87 -19.73
C PHE A 244 13.68 -1.86 -20.38
N LYS A 245 14.31 -1.02 -19.56
CA LYS A 245 15.23 0.03 -20.04
C LYS A 245 16.59 -0.51 -20.48
N ASP A 246 16.92 -1.75 -20.15
CA ASP A 246 18.18 -2.41 -20.55
C ASP A 246 18.23 -2.78 -22.05
N LYS A 247 17.10 -2.68 -22.76
CA LYS A 247 16.93 -2.96 -24.20
C LYS A 247 17.25 -4.40 -24.63
N VAL A 248 17.55 -5.29 -23.68
CA VAL A 248 17.86 -6.70 -23.94
C VAL A 248 16.80 -7.62 -23.36
N THR A 249 16.15 -7.22 -22.26
CA THR A 249 15.04 -7.97 -21.68
C THR A 249 13.77 -7.74 -22.49
N PRO A 250 13.11 -8.82 -22.98
CA PRO A 250 11.88 -8.70 -23.75
C PRO A 250 10.78 -7.98 -22.98
N VAL A 251 9.87 -7.34 -23.72
CA VAL A 251 8.66 -6.76 -23.15
C VAL A 251 7.87 -7.85 -22.44
N PHE A 252 7.51 -7.60 -21.20
CA PHE A 252 6.70 -8.51 -20.40
C PHE A 252 5.26 -8.00 -20.33
N ILE A 253 4.30 -8.85 -20.69
CA ILE A 253 2.87 -8.55 -20.64
C ILE A 253 2.21 -9.65 -19.83
N ASP A 254 1.37 -9.26 -18.87
CA ASP A 254 0.55 -10.18 -18.10
C ASP A 254 -0.91 -9.70 -18.13
N THR A 255 -1.84 -10.65 -18.26
CA THR A 255 -3.27 -10.39 -18.40
C THR A 255 -4.03 -11.22 -17.39
N LEU A 256 -4.90 -10.58 -16.62
CA LEU A 256 -5.85 -11.22 -15.72
C LEU A 256 -7.27 -10.84 -16.12
N SER A 257 -8.22 -11.73 -15.83
CA SER A 257 -9.63 -11.43 -16.00
C SER A 257 -10.48 -12.17 -14.99
N PHE A 258 -11.61 -11.58 -14.64
CA PHE A 258 -12.63 -12.19 -13.81
C PHE A 258 -14.02 -11.86 -14.34
N ASP A 259 -14.98 -12.71 -14.00
CA ASP A 259 -16.37 -12.59 -14.40
C ASP A 259 -17.23 -12.15 -13.22
N ILE A 260 -18.23 -11.32 -13.51
CA ILE A 260 -19.32 -10.95 -12.61
C ILE A 260 -20.67 -11.09 -13.33
N GLU A 261 -21.73 -11.29 -12.57
CA GLU A 261 -23.10 -11.36 -13.05
C GLU A 261 -23.87 -10.10 -12.61
N VAL A 262 -24.66 -9.51 -13.52
CA VAL A 262 -25.44 -8.29 -13.26
C VAL A 262 -26.92 -8.54 -13.57
N HIS A 263 -27.80 -8.40 -12.59
CA HIS A 263 -29.25 -8.63 -12.70
C HIS A 263 -30.05 -7.34 -12.95
#